data_AF-A0A0Z8LII0-F1
#
_entry.id   AF-A0A0Z8LII0-F1
#
_cell.length_a   1.000
_cell.length_b   1.000
_cell.length_c   1.000
_cell.angle_alpha   90.00
_cell.angle_beta   90.00
_cell.angle_gamma   90.00
#
_symmetry.space_group_name_H-M   'P 1'
#
loop_
_entity.id
_entity.type
_entity.pdbx_description
1 polymer ?
#
loop_
_entity_poly.entity_id
_entity_poly.type
_entity_poly.pdbx_seq_one_letter_code
_entity_poly.pdbx_strand_id
1 'polypeptide(L)'
;MSHLQYTAKSHHLQWNVWQLSQICHHFYQNYCPDSFKHRRNVGLAKVSDESLFVLLLLQAELGITSQRNFYSICHLFPCGQLLERSRFNRRSKQLIWLIQLIRKAMSDMISPDDIAIIDSFPLPFCQPVRNHRATIFNGLADIGYNASKHLWFYGFKVHMLVTLSLF
;
A
#
# COMPACT_ATOMS: atom_id res chain seq x y z
N MET A 1 -39.29 0.74 0.22
CA MET A 1 -37.98 0.84 0.90
C MET A 1 -36.98 0.08 0.06
N SER A 2 -36.26 0.78 -0.81
CA SER A 2 -35.29 0.20 -1.74
C SER A 2 -34.06 -0.25 -0.97
N HIS A 3 -33.83 -1.56 -0.93
CA HIS A 3 -32.61 -2.15 -0.43
C HIS A 3 -31.42 -1.51 -1.15
N LEU A 4 -30.44 -1.01 -0.39
CA LEU A 4 -29.12 -0.64 -0.90
C LEU A 4 -28.57 -1.84 -1.67
N GLN A 5 -28.70 -1.80 -2.99
CA GLN A 5 -28.06 -2.76 -3.88
C GLN A 5 -26.58 -2.45 -3.81
N TYR A 6 -25.88 -3.11 -2.87
CA TYR A 6 -24.42 -3.13 -2.87
C TYR A 6 -23.99 -3.79 -4.17
N THR A 7 -23.75 -2.97 -5.19
CA THR A 7 -23.13 -3.42 -6.42
C THR A 7 -21.67 -3.60 -6.06
N ALA A 8 -21.30 -4.81 -5.65
CA ALA A 8 -19.93 -5.26 -5.68
C ALA A 8 -19.51 -5.33 -7.16
N LYS A 9 -19.36 -4.17 -7.80
CA LYS A 9 -18.58 -4.09 -9.01
C LYS A 9 -17.16 -4.33 -8.55
N SER A 10 -16.72 -5.59 -8.53
CA SER A 10 -15.31 -5.82 -8.79
C SER A 10 -15.13 -5.32 -10.23
N HIS A 11 -14.83 -4.04 -10.34
CA HIS A 11 -14.20 -3.47 -11.52
C HIS A 11 -12.87 -4.20 -11.62
N HIS A 12 -12.86 -5.44 -12.12
CA HIS A 12 -11.64 -6.09 -12.57
C HIS A 12 -11.16 -5.20 -13.70
N LEU A 13 -10.29 -4.29 -13.28
CA LEU A 13 -9.89 -3.13 -14.00
C LEU A 13 -9.33 -3.56 -15.34
N GLN A 14 -9.91 -2.99 -16.40
CA GLN A 14 -9.19 -2.80 -17.64
C GLN A 14 -8.08 -1.77 -17.36
N TRP A 15 -7.06 -2.19 -16.62
CA TRP A 15 -5.92 -1.34 -16.33
C TRP A 15 -5.16 -1.13 -17.63
N ASN A 16 -5.09 0.12 -18.07
CA ASN A 16 -4.04 0.48 -18.98
C ASN A 16 -2.75 0.66 -18.15
N VAL A 17 -1.85 -0.32 -18.19
CA VAL A 17 -0.53 -0.25 -17.52
C VAL A 17 0.21 1.04 -17.89
N TRP A 18 -0.04 1.57 -19.09
CA TRP A 18 0.48 2.86 -19.51
C TRP A 18 -0.02 4.01 -18.63
N GLN A 19 -1.32 4.09 -18.33
CA GLN A 19 -1.88 5.11 -17.44
C GLN A 19 -1.29 5.01 -16.03
N LEU A 20 -1.19 3.79 -15.49
CA LEU A 20 -0.57 3.57 -14.19
C LEU A 20 0.90 4.02 -14.18
N SER A 21 1.62 3.76 -15.27
CA SER A 21 3.00 4.23 -15.46
C SER A 21 3.10 5.76 -15.47
N GLN A 22 2.18 6.45 -16.16
CA GLN A 22 2.13 7.92 -16.16
C GLN A 22 1.88 8.50 -14.76
N ILE A 23 0.93 7.91 -14.03
CA ILE A 23 0.63 8.31 -12.65
C ILE A 23 1.85 8.08 -11.73
N CYS A 24 2.47 6.90 -11.83
CA CYS A 24 3.67 6.59 -11.05
C CYS A 24 4.83 7.53 -11.37
N HIS A 25 5.03 7.86 -12.64
CA HIS A 25 6.04 8.81 -13.07
C HIS A 25 5.78 10.20 -12.48
N HIS A 26 4.54 10.71 -12.58
CA HIS A 26 4.16 11.99 -11.98
C HIS A 26 4.45 12.04 -10.47
N PHE A 27 4.00 11.02 -9.72
CA PHE A 27 4.25 10.96 -8.29
C PHE A 27 5.74 10.82 -7.95
N TYR A 28 6.47 9.99 -8.69
CA TYR A 28 7.90 9.83 -8.48
C TYR A 28 8.65 11.14 -8.73
N GLN A 29 8.32 11.88 -9.79
CA GLN A 29 8.98 13.14 -10.09
C GLN A 29 8.65 14.23 -9.07
N ASN A 30 7.41 14.30 -8.57
CA ASN A 30 7.02 15.37 -7.66
C ASN A 30 7.40 15.12 -6.20
N TYR A 31 7.41 13.86 -5.75
CA TYR A 31 7.59 13.54 -4.32
C TYR A 31 8.92 12.87 -3.99
N CYS A 32 9.62 12.26 -4.96
CA CYS A 32 10.89 11.59 -4.65
C CYS A 32 12.00 12.62 -4.41
N PRO A 33 12.73 12.56 -3.27
CA PRO A 33 13.83 13.49 -3.00
C PRO A 33 14.96 13.34 -4.03
N ASP A 34 15.61 14.46 -4.37
CA ASP A 34 16.73 14.46 -5.32
C ASP A 34 17.91 13.59 -4.85
N SER A 35 18.12 13.48 -3.54
CA SER A 35 19.13 12.58 -2.96
C SER A 35 18.86 11.10 -3.29
N PHE A 36 17.60 10.71 -3.45
CA PHE A 36 17.21 9.36 -3.84
C PHE A 36 17.24 9.18 -5.36
N LYS A 37 16.73 10.16 -6.12
CA LYS A 37 16.76 10.16 -7.59
C LYS A 37 18.19 10.09 -8.13
N HIS A 38 19.08 10.88 -7.56
CA HIS A 38 20.49 10.99 -7.98
C HIS A 38 21.43 10.19 -7.07
N ARG A 39 20.92 9.13 -6.43
CA ARG A 39 21.74 8.27 -5.56
C ARG A 39 22.91 7.67 -6.34
N ARG A 40 23.97 7.31 -5.61
CA ARG A 40 25.15 6.67 -6.18
C ARG A 40 24.76 5.44 -7.02
N ASN A 41 25.38 5.32 -8.19
CA ASN A 41 25.18 4.22 -9.14
C ASN A 41 23.78 4.12 -9.76
N VAL A 42 22.95 5.18 -9.74
CA VAL A 42 21.63 5.15 -10.39
C VAL A 42 21.71 4.84 -11.88
N GLY A 43 22.71 5.37 -12.59
CA GLY A 43 22.93 5.08 -14.02
C GLY A 43 23.33 3.62 -14.32
N LEU A 44 23.72 2.85 -13.30
CA LEU A 44 24.01 1.40 -13.42
C LEU A 44 22.79 0.53 -13.09
N ALA A 45 21.65 1.14 -12.74
CA ALA A 45 20.45 0.41 -12.38
C ALA A 45 19.82 -0.25 -13.61
N LYS A 46 19.67 -1.58 -13.58
CA LYS A 46 19.02 -2.35 -14.66
C LYS A 46 17.52 -2.09 -14.79
N VAL A 47 16.89 -1.64 -13.70
CA VAL A 47 15.46 -1.36 -13.62
C VAL A 47 15.27 -0.02 -12.92
N SER A 48 14.49 0.85 -13.53
CA SER A 48 14.17 2.17 -12.98
C SER A 48 13.35 2.05 -11.70
N ASP A 49 13.42 3.08 -10.87
CA ASP A 49 12.59 3.17 -9.67
C ASP A 49 11.11 3.28 -10.02
N GLU A 50 10.77 3.97 -11.11
CA GLU A 50 9.37 4.11 -11.55
C GLU A 50 8.76 2.77 -11.96
N SER A 51 9.48 1.91 -12.68
CA SER A 51 8.98 0.56 -13.03
C SER A 51 8.77 -0.31 -11.80
N LEU A 52 9.68 -0.25 -10.83
CA LEU A 52 9.48 -0.93 -9.54
C LEU A 52 8.30 -0.35 -8.77
N PHE A 53 8.09 0.95 -8.85
CA PHE A 53 6.98 1.63 -8.19
C PHE A 53 5.62 1.19 -8.78
N VAL A 54 5.52 1.11 -10.12
CA VAL A 54 4.36 0.53 -10.82
C VAL A 54 4.07 -0.89 -10.33
N LEU A 55 5.09 -1.75 -10.24
CA LEU A 55 4.94 -3.11 -9.74
C LEU A 55 4.43 -3.16 -8.30
N LEU A 56 4.86 -2.24 -7.43
CA LEU A 56 4.38 -2.19 -6.04
C LEU A 56 2.92 -1.76 -5.94
N LEU A 57 2.49 -0.78 -6.74
CA LEU A 57 1.08 -0.38 -6.79
C LEU A 57 0.21 -1.50 -7.35
N LEU A 58 0.69 -2.19 -8.39
CA LEU A 58 0.02 -3.34 -8.95
C LEU A 58 -0.12 -4.49 -7.95
N GLN A 59 0.92 -4.75 -7.15
CA GLN A 59 0.86 -5.73 -6.07
C GLN A 59 -0.24 -5.38 -5.05
N ALA A 60 -0.31 -4.11 -4.64
CA ALA A 60 -1.30 -3.63 -3.69
C ALA A 60 -2.71 -3.77 -4.24
N GLU A 61 -2.90 -3.41 -5.51
CA GLU A 61 -4.18 -3.50 -6.22
C GLU A 61 -4.67 -4.94 -6.34
N LEU A 62 -3.78 -5.89 -6.63
CA LEU A 62 -4.10 -7.32 -6.68
C LEU A 62 -4.36 -7.92 -5.29
N GLY A 63 -4.22 -7.14 -4.21
CA GLY A 63 -4.38 -7.60 -2.84
C GLY A 63 -3.31 -8.62 -2.40
N ILE A 64 -2.18 -8.70 -3.10
CA ILE A 64 -1.14 -9.70 -2.82
C ILE A 64 -0.23 -9.18 -1.71
N THR A 65 -0.45 -9.64 -0.49
CA THR A 65 0.35 -9.24 0.68
C THR A 65 1.75 -9.87 0.71
N SER A 66 1.93 -11.02 0.06
CA SER A 66 3.20 -11.76 0.04
C SER A 66 4.09 -11.30 -1.13
N GLN A 67 5.21 -10.65 -0.81
CA GLN A 67 6.24 -10.30 -1.79
C GLN A 67 6.77 -11.52 -2.55
N ARG A 68 6.88 -12.69 -1.90
CA ARG A 68 7.28 -13.93 -2.57
C ARG A 68 6.26 -14.34 -3.64
N ASN A 69 4.98 -14.31 -3.30
CA ASN A 69 3.91 -14.69 -4.21
C ASN A 69 3.80 -13.70 -5.38
N PHE A 70 3.90 -12.40 -5.09
CA PHE A 70 3.89 -11.39 -6.13
C PHE A 70 5.08 -11.56 -7.09
N TYR A 71 6.29 -11.78 -6.56
CA TYR A 71 7.48 -12.00 -7.37
C TYR A 71 7.34 -13.19 -8.34
N SER A 72 6.67 -14.28 -7.94
CA SER A 72 6.44 -15.42 -8.84
C SER A 72 5.56 -15.09 -10.04
N ILE A 73 4.67 -14.11 -9.94
CA ILE A 73 3.77 -13.71 -11.03
C ILE A 73 4.20 -12.42 -11.75
N CYS A 74 5.24 -11.73 -11.25
CA CYS A 74 5.70 -10.45 -11.80
C CYS A 74 6.02 -10.50 -13.30
N HIS A 75 6.45 -11.66 -13.79
CA HIS A 75 6.79 -11.87 -15.21
C HIS A 75 5.60 -11.75 -16.16
N LEU A 76 4.36 -11.80 -15.64
CA LEU A 76 3.14 -11.64 -16.42
C LEU A 76 2.83 -10.17 -16.75
N PHE A 77 3.53 -9.21 -16.13
CA PHE A 77 3.30 -7.79 -16.32
C PHE A 77 4.35 -7.18 -17.25
N PRO A 78 3.98 -6.21 -18.11
CA PRO A 78 4.86 -5.61 -19.10
C PRO A 78 5.81 -4.58 -18.46
N CYS A 79 6.64 -4.99 -17.51
CA CYS A 79 7.51 -4.13 -16.71
C CYS A 79 9.02 -4.32 -16.97
N GLY A 80 9.41 -4.90 -18.10
CA GLY A 80 10.82 -5.06 -18.48
C GLY A 80 11.55 -6.18 -17.73
N GLN A 81 12.88 -6.09 -17.65
CA GLN A 81 13.72 -7.14 -17.07
C GLN A 81 13.56 -7.18 -15.54
N LEU A 82 13.12 -8.31 -14.99
CA LEU A 82 12.95 -8.46 -13.54
C LEU A 82 14.29 -8.52 -12.81
N LEU A 83 14.41 -7.80 -11.70
CA LEU A 83 15.57 -7.92 -10.81
C LEU A 83 15.58 -9.28 -10.12
N GLU A 84 16.78 -9.76 -9.77
CA GLU A 84 16.91 -10.89 -8.85
C GLU A 84 16.10 -10.66 -7.56
N ARG A 85 15.41 -11.70 -7.07
CA ARG A 85 14.46 -11.62 -5.95
C ARG A 85 14.98 -10.87 -4.72
N SER A 86 16.23 -11.10 -4.32
CA SER A 86 16.83 -10.39 -3.19
C SER A 86 16.94 -8.89 -3.44
N ARG A 87 17.38 -8.51 -4.66
CA ARG A 87 17.48 -7.11 -5.09
C ARG A 87 16.11 -6.47 -5.23
N PHE A 88 15.14 -7.16 -5.82
CA PHE A 88 13.75 -6.70 -5.90
C PHE A 88 13.23 -6.35 -4.52
N ASN A 89 13.28 -7.28 -3.56
CA ASN A 89 12.81 -7.05 -2.18
C ASN A 89 13.51 -5.87 -1.50
N ARG A 90 14.83 -5.72 -1.67
CA ARG A 90 15.58 -4.61 -1.09
C ARG A 90 15.15 -3.26 -1.67
N ARG A 91 14.96 -3.19 -2.98
CA ARG A 91 14.55 -1.98 -3.69
C ARG A 91 13.08 -1.64 -3.41
N SER A 92 12.21 -2.64 -3.34
CA SER A 92 10.83 -2.50 -2.90
C SER A 92 10.72 -1.86 -1.52
N LYS A 93 11.52 -2.32 -0.55
CA LYS A 93 11.58 -1.72 0.79
C LYS A 93 12.00 -0.24 0.78
N GLN A 94 12.95 0.12 -0.09
CA GLN A 94 13.37 1.52 -0.25
C GLN A 94 12.22 2.39 -0.80
N LEU A 95 11.46 1.87 -1.76
CA LEU A 95 10.33 2.59 -2.37
C LEU A 95 9.07 2.64 -1.51
N ILE A 96 8.88 1.69 -0.57
CA ILE A 96 7.78 1.76 0.40
C ILE A 96 7.83 3.07 1.20
N TRP A 97 9.02 3.59 1.50
CA TRP A 97 9.16 4.89 2.16
C TRP A 97 8.59 6.03 1.29
N LEU A 98 8.84 6.02 -0.02
CA LEU A 98 8.29 7.00 -0.95
C LEU A 98 6.76 6.92 -1.03
N ILE A 99 6.19 5.71 -1.00
CA ILE A 99 4.73 5.51 -0.93
C ILE A 99 4.16 6.21 0.31
N GLN A 100 4.81 6.06 1.47
CA GLN A 100 4.37 6.72 2.70
C GLN A 100 4.47 8.23 2.62
N LEU A 101 5.51 8.76 1.96
CA LEU A 101 5.68 10.19 1.74
C LEU A 101 4.57 10.75 0.84
N ILE A 102 4.29 10.09 -0.29
CA ILE A 102 3.20 10.45 -1.20
C ILE A 102 1.87 10.41 -0.44
N ARG A 103 1.60 9.34 0.30
CA ARG A 103 0.38 9.21 1.10
C ARG A 103 0.23 10.36 2.09
N LYS A 104 1.32 10.74 2.78
CA LYS A 104 1.30 11.87 3.72
C LYS A 104 1.00 13.17 2.98
N ALA A 105 1.70 13.46 1.90
CA ALA A 105 1.46 14.69 1.15
C ALA A 105 0.04 14.77 0.57
N MET A 106 -0.49 13.66 0.06
CA MET A 106 -1.89 13.58 -0.34
C MET A 106 -2.85 13.82 0.83
N SER A 107 -2.54 13.29 2.02
CA SER A 107 -3.35 13.54 3.22
C SER A 107 -3.31 15.01 3.65
N ASP A 108 -2.15 15.66 3.53
CA ASP A 108 -1.96 17.07 3.86
C ASP A 108 -2.69 18.00 2.87
N MET A 109 -2.98 17.53 1.65
CA MET A 109 -3.79 18.26 0.65
C MET A 109 -5.29 18.19 0.93
N ILE A 110 -5.75 17.28 1.77
CA ILE A 110 -7.17 17.15 2.12
C ILE A 110 -7.49 18.29 3.09
N SER A 111 -8.29 19.26 2.64
CA SER A 111 -8.83 20.27 3.54
C SER A 111 -9.72 19.61 4.59
N PRO A 112 -9.68 20.08 5.85
CA PRO A 112 -10.63 19.62 6.85
C PRO A 112 -12.04 19.99 6.39
N ASP A 113 -12.87 18.97 6.13
CA ASP A 113 -14.31 19.16 5.93
C ASP A 113 -14.99 19.37 7.28
N ASP A 114 -16.11 20.10 7.27
CA ASP A 114 -16.96 20.27 8.46
C ASP A 114 -17.56 18.92 8.94
N ILE A 115 -17.68 17.94 8.05
CA ILE A 115 -18.25 16.62 8.32
C ILE A 115 -17.33 15.54 7.76
N ALA A 116 -16.98 14.57 8.60
CA ALA A 116 -16.26 13.37 8.19
C ALA A 116 -16.91 12.10 8.76
N ILE A 117 -16.93 11.05 7.94
CA ILE A 117 -17.35 9.71 8.35
C ILE A 117 -16.13 9.01 8.94
N ILE A 118 -16.27 8.51 10.17
CA ILE A 118 -15.23 7.76 10.86
C ILE A 118 -15.69 6.31 10.96
N ASP A 119 -14.88 5.39 10.44
CA ASP A 119 -15.03 3.95 10.69
C ASP A 119 -13.76 3.40 11.35
N SER A 120 -13.89 2.29 12.09
CA SER A 120 -12.74 1.66 12.72
C SER A 120 -12.75 0.14 12.62
N PHE A 121 -11.58 -0.44 12.37
CA PHE A 121 -11.43 -1.88 12.23
C PHE A 121 -10.12 -2.38 12.87
N PRO A 122 -10.05 -3.66 13.28
CA PRO A 122 -8.84 -4.20 13.85
C PRO A 122 -7.83 -4.52 12.73
N LEU A 123 -6.56 -4.19 12.97
CA LEU A 123 -5.41 -4.60 12.17
C LEU A 123 -4.62 -5.66 12.94
N PRO A 124 -5.03 -6.94 12.89
CA PRO A 124 -4.37 -8.02 13.60
C PRO A 124 -3.00 -8.33 12.98
N PHE A 125 -1.98 -8.49 13.82
CA PHE A 125 -0.63 -8.87 13.39
C PHE A 125 -0.37 -10.37 13.44
N CYS A 126 -1.21 -11.11 14.15
CA CYS A 126 -1.14 -12.55 14.20
C CYS A 126 -2.53 -13.15 14.35
N GLN A 127 -2.61 -14.46 14.13
CA GLN A 127 -3.80 -15.23 14.46
C GLN A 127 -4.06 -15.17 15.98
N PRO A 128 -5.32 -15.19 16.45
CA PRO A 128 -5.66 -15.04 17.87
C PRO A 128 -4.90 -15.96 18.82
N VAL A 129 -4.64 -17.21 18.40
CA VAL A 129 -3.86 -18.22 19.14
C VAL A 129 -2.39 -17.81 19.42
N ARG A 130 -1.91 -16.74 18.80
CA ARG A 130 -0.57 -16.19 18.96
C ARG A 130 -0.56 -14.84 19.69
N ASN A 131 -1.70 -14.29 20.11
CA ASN A 131 -1.79 -12.95 20.70
C ASN A 131 -0.82 -12.75 21.87
N HIS A 132 -0.75 -13.69 22.82
CA HIS A 132 0.15 -13.60 23.97
C HIS A 132 1.63 -13.95 23.68
N ARG A 133 1.95 -14.42 22.47
CA ARG A 133 3.30 -14.81 22.07
C ARG A 133 3.95 -13.83 21.10
N ALA A 134 3.17 -12.94 20.49
CA ALA A 134 3.68 -11.99 19.51
C ALA A 134 4.34 -10.80 20.23
N THR A 135 5.58 -10.47 19.83
CA THR A 135 6.38 -9.40 20.45
C THR A 135 6.94 -8.40 19.44
N ILE A 136 6.63 -8.56 18.14
CA ILE A 136 7.22 -7.79 17.03
C ILE A 136 6.99 -6.27 17.20
N PHE A 137 5.87 -5.87 17.81
CA PHE A 137 5.50 -4.48 18.08
C PHE A 137 5.26 -4.23 19.58
N ASN A 138 6.02 -4.92 20.44
CA ASN A 138 5.89 -4.74 21.89
C ASN A 138 6.11 -3.26 22.29
N GLY A 139 5.27 -2.75 23.19
CA GLY A 139 5.25 -1.34 23.60
C GLY A 139 4.55 -0.38 22.63
N LEU A 140 4.16 -0.84 21.44
CA LEU A 140 3.37 -0.06 20.48
C LEU A 140 1.99 -0.66 20.26
N ALA A 141 1.91 -1.99 20.07
CA ALA A 141 0.67 -2.72 19.87
C ALA A 141 0.30 -3.52 21.13
N ASP A 142 -1.00 -3.73 21.32
CA ASP A 142 -1.55 -4.47 22.45
C ASP A 142 -2.68 -5.43 22.00
N ILE A 143 -3.17 -6.24 22.93
CA ILE A 143 -4.30 -7.15 22.74
C ILE A 143 -5.59 -6.37 22.95
N GLY A 144 -6.33 -6.14 21.87
CA GLY A 144 -7.64 -5.52 21.88
C GLY A 144 -8.77 -6.51 21.58
N TYR A 145 -9.98 -6.13 21.96
CA TYR A 145 -11.21 -6.80 21.54
C TYR A 145 -12.00 -5.90 20.60
N ASN A 146 -12.40 -6.44 19.44
CA ASN A 146 -13.36 -5.80 18.55
C ASN A 146 -14.73 -6.45 18.74
N ALA A 147 -15.66 -5.70 19.35
CA ALA A 147 -17.01 -6.18 19.65
C ALA A 147 -17.81 -6.51 18.38
N SER A 148 -17.78 -5.64 17.37
CA SER A 148 -18.53 -5.82 16.11
C SER A 148 -18.15 -7.10 15.36
N LYS A 149 -16.89 -7.54 15.47
CA LYS A 149 -16.38 -8.77 14.84
C LYS A 149 -16.23 -9.93 15.84
N HIS A 150 -16.61 -9.73 17.10
CA HIS A 150 -16.38 -10.66 18.21
C HIS A 150 -14.96 -11.26 18.24
N LEU A 151 -13.94 -10.44 18.00
CA LEU A 151 -12.57 -10.89 17.75
C LEU A 151 -11.56 -10.27 18.72
N TRP A 152 -10.77 -11.12 19.37
CA TRP A 152 -9.54 -10.72 20.06
C TRP A 152 -8.37 -10.65 19.09
N PHE A 153 -7.63 -9.56 19.10
CA PHE A 153 -6.48 -9.37 18.21
C PHE A 153 -5.32 -8.70 18.94
N TYR A 154 -4.10 -9.17 18.68
CA TYR A 154 -2.89 -8.40 18.96
C TYR A 154 -2.56 -7.53 17.74
N GLY A 155 -2.54 -6.21 17.91
CA GLY A 155 -2.25 -5.28 16.82
C GLY A 155 -2.74 -3.86 17.08
N PHE A 156 -3.14 -3.17 16.01
CA PHE A 156 -3.67 -1.80 16.08
C PHE A 156 -5.16 -1.76 15.77
N LYS A 157 -5.87 -0.79 16.36
CA LYS A 157 -7.21 -0.40 15.88
C LYS A 157 -7.04 0.75 14.91
N VAL A 158 -7.36 0.51 13.64
CA VAL A 158 -7.29 1.53 12.60
C VAL A 158 -8.56 2.37 12.66
N HIS A 159 -8.41 3.69 12.64
CA HIS A 159 -9.48 4.65 12.48
C HIS A 159 -9.34 5.29 11.10
N MET A 160 -10.30 5.06 10.22
CA MET A 160 -10.36 5.64 8.89
C MET A 160 -11.29 6.84 8.93
N LEU A 161 -10.82 7.97 8.42
CA LEU A 161 -11.59 9.19 8.26
C LEU A 161 -11.84 9.42 6.78
N VAL A 162 -13.09 9.58 6.39
CA VAL A 162 -13.53 9.81 5.01
C VAL A 162 -14.28 11.13 4.95
N THR A 163 -13.77 12.05 4.15
CA THR A 163 -14.36 13.36 3.84
C THR A 163 -15.21 13.27 2.58
N LEU A 164 -16.20 14.16 2.42
CA LEU A 164 -17.11 14.14 1.27
C LEU A 164 -16.55 14.94 0.09
N SER A 165 -15.57 15.82 0.34
CA SER A 165 -14.97 16.71 -0.68
C SER A 165 -14.02 16.04 -1.68
N LEU A 166 -13.81 14.72 -1.61
CA LEU A 166 -12.89 13.97 -2.46
C LEU A 166 -13.55 12.87 -3.33
N PHE A 167 -14.89 12.90 -3.45
CA PHE A 167 -15.65 12.05 -4.38
C PHE A 167 -16.21 12.81 -5.57
#